data_AF-A0A3A8F7X3-F1
#
_entry.id   AF-A0A3A8F7X3-F1
#
_cell.length_a   1.000
_cell.length_b   1.000
_cell.length_c   1.000
_cell.angle_alpha   90.00
_cell.angle_beta   90.00
_cell.angle_gamma   90.00
#
_symmetry.space_group_name_H-M   'P 1'
#
loop_
_entity.id
_entity.type
_entity.pdbx_description
1 polymer ?
#
loop_
_entity_poly.entity_id
_entity_poly.type
_entity_poly.pdbx_seq_one_letter_code
_entity_poly.pdbx_strand_id
1 'polypeptide(L)'
;MYFWNVKQLIHDLKTNQVQQGQFKNYYIASSILILLSFFFVAISPEQPVKLNLATFVVNLGLLISWTNAIFKANGGEQGQQFLNRFFALYLPIVLKTLVVFLVAVILIELIWSNYSEAWNEVELEKINQYKDATIDPIFSCVVYWQIYRAMLKVREPLTV
;
A
#
# COMPACT_ATOMS: atom_id res chain seq x y z
N MET A 1 4.35 -12.98 17.60
CA MET A 1 3.24 -12.00 17.62
C MET A 1 2.17 -12.55 18.54
N TYR A 2 1.69 -11.76 19.49
CA TYR A 2 0.66 -12.18 20.43
C TYR A 2 -0.72 -11.96 19.78
N PHE A 3 -1.21 -12.96 19.06
CA PHE A 3 -2.53 -12.89 18.41
C PHE A 3 -3.69 -13.02 19.42
N TRP A 4 -3.50 -13.84 20.45
CA TRP A 4 -4.57 -14.18 21.41
C TRP A 4 -4.22 -13.85 22.87
N ASN A 5 -2.97 -13.49 23.17
CA ASN A 5 -2.51 -13.20 24.53
C ASN A 5 -2.23 -11.71 24.73
N VAL A 6 -3.29 -10.91 24.83
CA VAL A 6 -3.21 -9.46 25.04
C VAL A 6 -2.53 -9.13 26.39
N LYS A 7 -2.70 -9.97 27.42
CA LYS A 7 -2.07 -9.76 28.72
C LYS A 7 -0.54 -9.80 28.62
N GLN A 8 0.02 -10.77 27.90
CA GLN A 8 1.46 -10.84 27.65
C GLN A 8 1.92 -9.64 26.80
N LEU A 9 1.18 -9.28 25.75
CA LEU A 9 1.53 -8.11 24.95
C LEU A 9 1.58 -6.83 25.80
N ILE A 10 0.61 -6.62 26.69
CA ILE A 10 0.60 -5.48 27.61
C ILE A 10 1.83 -5.49 28.52
N HIS A 11 2.17 -6.65 29.06
CA HIS A 11 3.37 -6.79 29.89
C HIS A 11 4.64 -6.43 29.12
N ASP A 12 4.83 -7.01 27.93
CA ASP A 12 6.01 -6.80 27.10
C ASP A 12 6.11 -5.36 26.56
N LEU A 13 4.98 -4.70 26.29
CA LEU A 13 4.95 -3.29 25.94
C LEU A 13 5.40 -2.43 27.12
N LYS A 14 4.94 -2.72 28.35
CA LYS A 14 5.37 -2.01 29.56
C LYS A 14 6.85 -2.20 29.87
N THR A 15 7.42 -3.36 29.53
CA THR A 15 8.83 -3.69 29.77
C THR A 15 9.73 -3.43 28.56
N ASN A 16 9.22 -2.79 27.49
CA ASN A 16 9.94 -2.51 26.24
C ASN A 16 10.56 -3.75 25.58
N GLN A 17 9.93 -4.91 25.71
CA GLN A 17 10.40 -6.19 25.15
C GLN A 17 9.87 -6.48 23.74
N VAL A 18 8.90 -5.70 23.25
CA VAL A 18 8.36 -5.85 21.89
C VAL A 18 9.36 -5.30 20.87
N GLN A 19 9.85 -6.17 20.00
CA GLN A 19 10.83 -5.84 18.97
C GLN A 19 10.18 -5.17 17.76
N GLN A 20 10.97 -4.46 16.95
CA GLN A 20 10.47 -3.79 15.75
C GLN A 20 9.90 -4.75 14.71
N GLY A 21 10.48 -5.94 14.56
CA GLY A 21 9.89 -7.00 13.74
C GLY A 21 8.48 -7.39 14.16
N GLN A 22 8.21 -7.41 15.48
CA GLN A 22 6.87 -7.69 15.99
C GLN A 22 5.92 -6.55 15.67
N PHE A 23 6.32 -5.29 15.87
CA PHE A 23 5.52 -4.12 15.48
C PHE A 23 5.20 -4.10 13.99
N LYS A 24 6.17 -4.41 13.12
CA LYS A 24 5.96 -4.57 11.67
C LYS A 24 4.91 -5.66 11.37
N ASN A 25 4.99 -6.81 12.04
CA ASN A 25 4.02 -7.89 11.84
C ASN A 25 2.62 -7.50 12.32
N TYR A 26 2.50 -6.75 13.43
CA TYR A 26 1.23 -6.15 13.86
C TYR A 26 0.67 -5.22 12.79
N TYR A 27 1.50 -4.34 12.23
CA TYR A 27 1.10 -3.46 11.13
C TYR A 27 0.61 -4.25 9.91
N ILE A 28 1.38 -5.23 9.42
CA ILE A 28 0.98 -6.06 8.26
C ILE A 28 -0.35 -6.76 8.54
N ALA A 29 -0.50 -7.43 9.68
CA ALA A 29 -1.74 -8.14 10.00
C ALA A 29 -2.95 -7.21 10.07
N SER A 30 -2.81 -6.05 10.72
CA SER A 30 -3.87 -5.04 10.79
C SER A 30 -4.22 -4.48 9.39
N SER A 31 -3.21 -4.21 8.56
CA SER A 31 -3.42 -3.74 7.19
C SER A 31 -4.08 -4.80 6.29
N ILE A 32 -3.80 -6.09 6.50
CA ILE A 32 -4.49 -7.18 5.80
C ILE A 32 -5.98 -7.19 6.15
N LEU A 33 -6.33 -7.01 7.43
CA LEU A 33 -7.73 -6.94 7.84
C LEU A 33 -8.45 -5.75 7.21
N ILE A 34 -7.80 -4.58 7.15
CA ILE A 34 -8.34 -3.39 6.47
C ILE A 34 -8.54 -3.66 4.97
N LEU A 35 -7.53 -4.24 4.30
CA LEU A 35 -7.60 -4.58 2.89
C LEU A 35 -8.74 -5.58 2.60
N LEU A 36 -8.93 -6.56 3.50
CA LEU A 36 -10.03 -7.51 3.42
C LEU A 36 -11.39 -6.82 3.56
N SER A 37 -11.51 -5.83 4.45
CA SER A 37 -12.74 -5.01 4.54
C SER A 37 -13.03 -4.27 3.24
N PHE A 38 -12.02 -3.67 2.61
CA PHE A 38 -12.20 -3.01 1.31
C PHE A 38 -12.62 -3.99 0.22
N PHE A 39 -12.05 -5.19 0.19
CA PHE A 39 -12.47 -6.24 -0.74
C PHE A 39 -13.96 -6.57 -0.57
N PHE A 40 -14.44 -6.77 0.65
CA PHE A 40 -15.86 -7.05 0.90
C PHE A 40 -16.78 -5.89 0.48
N VAL A 41 -16.36 -4.64 0.69
CA VAL A 41 -17.13 -3.45 0.25
C VAL A 41 -17.14 -3.33 -1.28
N ALA A 42 -16.07 -3.74 -1.96
CA ALA A 42 -15.96 -3.69 -3.41
C ALA A 42 -16.80 -4.78 -4.13
N ILE A 43 -17.25 -5.83 -3.43
CA ILE A 43 -18.14 -6.82 -4.03
C ILE A 43 -19.49 -6.17 -4.32
N SER A 44 -19.74 -5.89 -5.60
CA SER A 44 -20.99 -5.32 -6.11
C SER A 44 -21.48 -6.10 -7.33
N PRO A 45 -22.79 -6.02 -7.66
CA PRO A 45 -23.33 -6.65 -8.86
C PRO A 45 -22.69 -6.14 -10.16
N GLU A 46 -22.21 -4.89 -10.14
CA GLU A 46 -21.65 -4.19 -11.31
C GLU A 46 -20.18 -4.51 -11.57
N GLN A 47 -19.47 -5.11 -10.61
CA GLN A 47 -18.07 -5.47 -10.78
C GLN A 47 -17.83 -6.98 -10.71
N PRO A 48 -17.06 -7.55 -11.66
CA PRO A 48 -16.77 -8.97 -11.64
C PRO A 48 -15.92 -9.33 -10.42
N VAL A 49 -16.45 -10.21 -9.57
CA VAL A 49 -15.78 -10.72 -8.35
C VAL A 49 -14.35 -11.19 -8.62
N LYS A 50 -14.10 -11.78 -9.81
CA LYS A 50 -12.76 -12.23 -10.23
C LYS A 50 -11.75 -11.09 -10.32
N LEU A 51 -12.15 -9.95 -10.88
CA LEU A 51 -11.27 -8.78 -11.01
C LEU A 51 -10.97 -8.17 -9.65
N ASN A 52 -11.99 -8.02 -8.80
CA ASN A 52 -11.81 -7.50 -7.44
C ASN A 52 -10.92 -8.42 -6.59
N LEU A 53 -11.05 -9.74 -6.77
CA LEU A 53 -10.16 -10.70 -6.12
C LEU A 53 -8.72 -10.58 -6.63
N ALA A 54 -8.52 -10.40 -7.94
CA ALA A 54 -7.19 -10.17 -8.51
C ALA A 54 -6.55 -8.89 -7.95
N THR A 55 -7.28 -7.77 -7.93
CA THR A 55 -6.82 -6.51 -7.35
C THR A 55 -6.49 -6.64 -5.87
N PHE A 56 -7.32 -7.34 -5.10
CA PHE A 56 -7.05 -7.66 -3.70
C PHE A 56 -5.74 -8.45 -3.53
N VAL A 57 -5.53 -9.51 -4.30
CA VAL A 57 -4.32 -10.35 -4.23
C VAL A 57 -3.08 -9.55 -4.60
N VAL A 58 -3.16 -8.69 -5.62
CA VAL A 58 -2.05 -7.81 -6.01
C VAL A 58 -1.71 -6.84 -4.87
N ASN A 59 -2.71 -6.15 -4.31
CA ASN A 59 -2.49 -5.21 -3.21
C ASN A 59 -1.98 -5.90 -1.93
N LEU A 60 -2.43 -7.13 -1.66
CA LEU A 60 -1.91 -7.95 -0.57
C LEU A 60 -0.42 -8.27 -0.79
N GLY A 61 -0.06 -8.68 -2.00
CA GLY A 61 1.32 -8.92 -2.39
C GLY A 61 2.19 -7.67 -2.26
N LEU A 62 1.69 -6.51 -2.71
CA LEU A 62 2.38 -5.22 -2.57
C LEU A 62 2.58 -4.86 -1.09
N LEU A 63 1.54 -4.90 -0.26
CA LEU A 63 1.61 -4.62 1.17
C LEU A 63 2.69 -5.47 1.85
N ILE A 64 2.66 -6.79 1.66
CA ILE A 64 3.59 -7.70 2.34
C ILE A 64 5.01 -7.51 1.81
N SER A 65 5.20 -7.48 0.49
CA SER A 65 6.53 -7.38 -0.12
C SER A 65 7.20 -6.04 0.19
N TRP A 66 6.50 -4.93 -0.02
CA TRP A 66 7.05 -3.59 0.21
C TRP A 66 7.27 -3.30 1.68
N THR A 67 6.36 -3.67 2.58
CA THR A 67 6.59 -3.46 4.02
C THR A 67 7.85 -4.19 4.49
N ASN A 68 8.08 -5.41 4.02
CA ASN A 68 9.31 -6.15 4.33
C ASN A 68 10.54 -5.53 3.66
N ALA A 69 10.45 -5.03 2.42
CA ALA A 69 11.54 -4.35 1.75
C ALA A 69 11.93 -3.05 2.48
N ILE A 70 10.96 -2.24 2.89
CA ILE A 70 11.16 -1.00 3.63
C ILE A 70 11.70 -1.29 5.04
N PHE A 71 11.23 -2.36 5.69
CA PHE A 71 11.78 -2.82 6.97
C PHE A 71 13.27 -3.19 6.86
N LYS A 72 13.63 -3.94 5.80
CA LYS A 72 15.04 -4.24 5.51
C LYS A 72 15.85 -2.97 5.20
N ALA A 73 15.29 -2.02 4.46
CA ALA A 73 15.93 -0.72 4.19
C ALA A 73 16.22 0.07 5.48
N ASN A 74 15.33 -0.01 6.47
CA ASN A 74 15.53 0.59 7.80
C ASN A 74 16.62 -0.12 8.65
N GLY A 75 17.17 -1.25 8.18
CA GLY A 75 18.14 -2.07 8.93
C GLY A 75 17.56 -3.33 9.57
N GLY A 76 16.31 -3.69 9.27
CA GLY A 76 15.66 -4.85 9.85
C GLY A 76 15.53 -4.75 11.38
N GLU A 77 15.84 -5.84 12.10
CA GLU A 77 15.79 -5.85 13.56
C GLU A 77 16.83 -4.93 14.21
N GLN A 78 17.94 -4.65 13.52
CA GLN A 78 18.97 -3.71 13.98
C GLN A 78 18.62 -2.25 13.64
N GLY A 79 17.55 -2.04 12.87
CA GLY A 79 17.03 -0.73 12.55
C GLY A 79 16.47 -0.03 13.78
N GLN A 80 16.19 1.27 13.64
CA GLN A 80 15.61 2.06 14.72
C GLN A 80 14.25 2.63 14.30
N GLN A 81 13.29 2.58 15.22
CA GLN A 81 12.00 3.28 15.13
C GLN A 81 11.26 3.08 13.80
N PHE A 82 11.24 1.86 13.26
CA PHE A 82 10.70 1.54 11.94
C PHE A 82 9.32 2.16 11.68
N LEU A 83 8.32 1.88 12.52
CA LEU A 83 6.96 2.39 12.30
C LEU A 83 6.88 3.92 12.42
N ASN A 84 7.62 4.53 13.33
CA ASN A 84 7.62 5.99 13.48
C ASN A 84 8.15 6.66 12.20
N ARG A 85 9.28 6.17 11.69
CA ARG A 85 9.87 6.66 10.43
C ARG A 85 8.96 6.37 9.24
N PHE A 86 8.39 5.18 9.19
CA PHE A 86 7.46 4.78 8.13
C PHE A 86 6.28 5.75 8.05
N PHE A 87 5.58 5.99 9.17
CA PHE A 87 4.43 6.90 9.19
C PHE A 87 4.80 8.36 8.93
N ALA A 88 5.93 8.82 9.50
CA ALA A 88 6.42 10.18 9.25
C ALA A 88 6.76 10.43 7.77
N LEU A 89 7.27 9.42 7.06
CA LEU A 89 7.53 9.48 5.63
C LEU A 89 6.26 9.27 4.79
N TYR A 90 5.35 8.41 5.23
CA TYR A 90 4.15 8.02 4.50
C TYR A 90 3.29 9.22 4.12
N LEU A 91 2.92 10.06 5.10
CA LEU A 91 2.02 11.19 4.87
C LEU A 91 2.52 12.17 3.80
N PRO A 92 3.73 12.76 3.90
CA PRO A 92 4.19 13.71 2.89
C PRO A 92 4.44 13.06 1.53
N ILE A 93 4.85 11.79 1.47
CA ILE A 93 5.05 11.06 0.21
C ILE A 93 3.72 10.80 -0.48
N VAL A 94 2.70 10.36 0.27
CA VAL A 94 1.36 10.13 -0.27
C VAL A 94 0.76 11.43 -0.80
N LEU A 95 0.84 12.54 -0.05
CA LEU A 95 0.31 13.83 -0.50
C LEU A 95 0.96 14.30 -1.81
N LYS A 96 2.29 14.24 -1.91
CA LYS A 96 3.03 14.60 -3.13
C LYS A 96 2.67 13.69 -4.31
N THR A 97 2.60 12.38 -4.05
CA THR A 97 2.28 11.39 -5.07
C THR A 97 0.84 11.56 -5.54
N LEU A 98 -0.10 11.81 -4.63
CA LEU A 98 -1.51 12.00 -4.92
C LEU A 98 -1.73 13.18 -5.87
N VAL A 99 -1.07 14.33 -5.64
CA VAL A 99 -1.19 15.48 -6.54
C VAL A 99 -0.75 15.14 -7.97
N VAL A 100 0.43 14.55 -8.11
CA VAL A 100 0.97 14.15 -9.43
C VAL A 100 0.07 13.09 -10.09
N PHE A 101 -0.40 12.13 -9.30
CA PHE A 101 -1.20 11.02 -9.78
C PHE A 101 -2.60 11.47 -10.21
N LEU A 102 -3.24 12.39 -9.48
CA LEU A 102 -4.52 12.99 -9.88
C LEU A 102 -4.41 13.70 -11.23
N VAL A 103 -3.35 14.50 -11.43
CA VAL A 103 -3.10 15.15 -12.72
C VAL A 103 -2.93 14.10 -13.82
N ALA A 104 -2.17 13.03 -13.57
CA ALA A 104 -1.98 11.96 -14.55
C ALA A 104 -3.30 11.24 -14.90
N VAL A 105 -4.13 10.90 -13.90
CA VAL A 105 -5.43 10.26 -14.12
C VAL A 105 -6.35 11.17 -14.93
N ILE A 106 -6.45 12.47 -14.58
CA ILE A 106 -7.27 13.43 -15.33
C ILE A 106 -6.82 13.49 -16.80
N LEU A 107 -5.52 13.56 -17.06
CA LEU A 107 -4.99 13.59 -18.43
C LEU A 107 -5.31 12.30 -19.19
N ILE A 108 -5.18 11.14 -18.53
CA ILE A 108 -5.52 9.84 -19.12
C ILE A 108 -7.01 9.79 -19.45
N GLU A 109 -7.91 10.24 -18.57
CA GLU A 109 -9.35 10.26 -18.82
C GLU A 109 -9.73 11.22 -19.96
N LEU A 110 -9.10 12.40 -20.02
CA LEU A 110 -9.33 13.34 -21.12
C LEU A 110 -8.91 12.74 -22.47
N ILE A 111 -7.76 12.07 -22.52
CA ILE A 111 -7.31 11.38 -23.74
C ILE A 111 -8.31 10.25 -24.05
N TRP A 112 -8.61 9.39 -23.08
CA TRP A 112 -9.50 8.24 -23.24
C TRP A 112 -10.87 8.62 -23.80
N SER A 113 -11.48 9.69 -23.27
CA SER A 113 -12.77 10.20 -23.72
C SER A 113 -12.80 10.61 -25.20
N ASN A 114 -11.66 11.01 -25.78
CA ASN A 114 -11.59 11.37 -27.21
C ASN A 114 -11.48 10.14 -28.13
N TYR A 115 -11.05 8.98 -27.60
CA TYR A 115 -10.87 7.75 -28.37
C TYR A 115 -11.96 6.71 -28.13
N SER A 116 -12.73 6.84 -27.05
CA SER A 116 -13.75 5.87 -26.66
C SER A 116 -14.89 5.73 -27.65
N GLU A 117 -15.16 6.73 -28.49
CA GLU A 117 -16.25 6.72 -29.49
C GLU A 117 -16.07 5.65 -30.58
N ALA A 118 -14.84 5.17 -30.81
CA ALA A 118 -14.53 4.17 -31.82
C ALA A 118 -14.89 2.72 -31.40
N TRP A 119 -15.27 2.51 -30.14
CA TRP A 119 -15.48 1.19 -29.55
C TRP A 119 -16.97 0.96 -29.27
N ASN A 120 -17.41 -0.31 -29.31
CA ASN A 120 -18.76 -0.63 -28.87
C ASN A 120 -18.88 -0.64 -27.33
N GLU A 121 -20.11 -0.53 -26.83
CA GLU A 121 -20.38 -0.40 -25.39
C GLU A 121 -19.79 -1.54 -24.55
N VAL A 122 -19.87 -2.79 -25.05
CA VAL A 122 -19.39 -3.99 -24.33
C VAL A 122 -17.86 -4.02 -24.23
N GLU A 123 -17.16 -3.60 -25.28
CA GLU A 123 -15.71 -3.47 -25.28
C GLU A 123 -15.26 -2.34 -24.36
N LEU A 124 -15.95 -1.20 -24.43
CA LEU A 124 -15.65 -0.03 -23.62
C LEU A 124 -15.78 -0.32 -22.13
N GLU A 125 -16.86 -0.99 -21.73
CA GLU A 125 -17.10 -1.39 -20.33
C GLU A 125 -15.97 -2.28 -19.81
N LYS A 126 -15.56 -3.29 -20.58
CA LYS A 126 -14.46 -4.18 -20.19
C LYS A 126 -13.15 -3.41 -20.04
N ILE A 127 -12.81 -2.54 -21.00
CA ILE A 127 -11.56 -1.77 -20.95
C ILE A 127 -11.56 -0.85 -19.72
N ASN A 128 -12.68 -0.16 -19.46
CA ASN A 128 -12.82 0.70 -18.27
C ASN A 128 -12.64 -0.11 -16.98
N GLN A 129 -13.26 -1.29 -16.87
CA GLN A 129 -13.09 -2.15 -15.69
C GLN A 129 -11.62 -2.50 -15.44
N TYR A 130 -10.87 -2.92 -16.47
CA TYR A 130 -9.44 -3.22 -16.32
C TYR A 130 -8.61 -1.99 -16.03
N LYS A 131 -8.88 -0.86 -16.69
CA LYS A 131 -8.21 0.42 -16.44
C LYS A 131 -8.36 0.80 -14.97
N ASP A 132 -9.59 0.87 -14.47
CA ASP A 132 -9.90 1.30 -13.11
C ASP A 132 -9.28 0.35 -12.07
N ALA A 133 -9.30 -0.96 -12.33
CA ALA A 133 -8.68 -1.96 -11.46
C ALA A 133 -7.16 -1.83 -11.33
N THR A 134 -6.48 -1.21 -12.30
CA THR A 134 -5.02 -1.03 -12.28
C THR A 134 -4.55 0.23 -11.57
N ILE A 135 -5.41 1.24 -11.41
CA ILE A 135 -5.06 2.55 -10.85
C ILE A 135 -4.48 2.42 -9.44
N ASP A 136 -5.20 1.73 -8.54
CA ASP A 136 -4.81 1.61 -7.13
C ASP A 136 -3.50 0.81 -6.91
N PRO A 137 -3.29 -0.37 -7.54
CA PRO A 137 -2.00 -1.07 -7.46
C PRO A 137 -0.81 -0.24 -7.95
N ILE A 138 -0.97 0.54 -9.03
CA ILE A 138 0.09 1.41 -9.56
C ILE A 138 0.41 2.51 -8.55
N PHE A 139 -0.61 3.20 -8.04
CA PHE A 139 -0.44 4.23 -7.01
C PHE A 139 0.27 3.68 -5.78
N SER A 140 -0.21 2.56 -5.26
CA SER A 140 0.36 1.88 -4.10
C SER A 140 1.84 1.51 -4.32
N CYS A 141 2.17 0.93 -5.49
CA CYS A 141 3.54 0.57 -5.83
C CYS A 141 4.46 1.81 -5.83
N VAL A 142 4.02 2.92 -6.43
CA VAL A 142 4.78 4.17 -6.49
C VAL A 142 5.00 4.76 -5.09
N VAL A 143 3.97 4.79 -4.25
CA VAL A 143 4.08 5.25 -2.85
C VAL A 143 5.07 4.40 -2.07
N TYR A 144 4.92 3.08 -2.10
CA TYR A 144 5.81 2.17 -1.37
C TYR A 144 7.26 2.28 -1.84
N TRP A 145 7.48 2.38 -3.15
CA TRP A 145 8.82 2.57 -3.72
C TRP A 145 9.47 3.88 -3.25
N GLN A 146 8.72 4.98 -3.20
CA GLN A 146 9.22 6.24 -2.69
C GLN A 146 9.56 6.17 -1.20
N ILE A 147 8.73 5.52 -0.39
CA ILE A 147 9.03 5.30 1.04
C ILE A 147 10.28 4.44 1.20
N TYR A 148 10.42 3.37 0.42
CA TYR A 148 11.63 2.53 0.41
C TYR A 148 12.89 3.36 0.15
N ARG A 149 12.88 4.20 -0.88
CA ARG A 149 14.00 5.10 -1.20
C ARG A 149 14.27 6.11 -0.10
N ALA A 150 13.23 6.70 0.49
CA ALA A 150 13.39 7.63 1.60
C ALA A 150 13.99 6.93 2.83
N MET A 151 13.57 5.70 3.11
CA MET A 151 14.08 4.91 4.23
C MET A 151 15.57 4.57 4.06
N LEU A 152 16.02 4.26 2.83
CA LEU A 152 17.44 4.08 2.53
C LEU A 152 18.25 5.34 2.87
N LYS A 153 17.78 6.51 2.44
CA LYS A 153 18.44 7.80 2.72
C LYS A 153 18.50 8.14 4.21
N VAL A 154 17.46 7.80 4.97
CA VAL A 154 17.45 8.02 6.44
C VAL A 154 18.54 7.19 7.14
N ARG A 155 18.97 6.07 6.54
CA ARG A 155 20.03 5.22 7.07
C ARG A 155 21.44 5.70 6.70
N GLU A 156 21.58 6.43 5.60
CA GLU A 156 22.87 6.92 5.14
C GLU A 156 23.46 7.90 6.19
N PRO A 157 24.78 7.83 6.46
CA PRO A 157 25.42 8.82 7.30
C PRO A 157 25.32 10.19 6.63
N LEU A 158 25.15 11.25 7.42
CA LEU A 158 25.18 12.62 6.90
C LEU A 158 26.52 12.83 6.18
N THR A 159 26.49 13.11 4.88
CA THR A 159 27.65 13.66 4.18
C THR A 159 27.81 15.10 4.63
N VAL A 160 28.70 15.31 5.60
CA VAL A 160 29.16 16.64 6.04
C VAL A 160 30.07 17.23 4.99
#